data_AF-K0EZN3-F1
#
_entry.id   AF-K0EZN3-F1
#
_cell.length_a   1.000
_cell.length_b   1.000
_cell.length_c   1.000
_cell.angle_alpha   90.00
_cell.angle_beta   90.00
_cell.angle_gamma   90.00
#
_symmetry.space_group_name_H-M   'P 1'
#
loop_
_entity.id
_entity.type
_entity.pdbx_description
1 polymer ?
#
loop_
_entity_poly.entity_id
_entity_poly.type
_entity_poly.pdbx_seq_one_letter_code
_entity_poly.pdbx_strand_id
1 'polypeptide(L)'
;MVIPAWRSELQDASTTDDPELPTHHVHQDGKDFAWAPFDNRYLLTVSLATASIDADLLRIHAVGQPTTADLLLVLHPGPDNRRIGRIITTIAGYDELTLTAILATELHAAFREQIIAAIGASLTGERNAWRRIARNLHADDPVRRAIVDGLEQT
;
A
#
# COMPACT_ATOMS: atom_id res chain seq x y z
N MET A 1 13.00 5.25 -6.99
CA MET A 1 13.81 4.03 -7.24
C MET A 1 12.83 2.87 -7.44
N VAL A 2 12.87 2.16 -8.57
CA VAL A 2 12.01 0.98 -8.79
C VAL A 2 12.54 -0.14 -7.89
N ILE A 3 11.74 -0.60 -6.94
CA ILE A 3 12.06 -1.86 -6.25
C ILE A 3 11.73 -2.93 -7.30
N PRO A 4 12.65 -3.86 -7.62
CA PRO A 4 12.38 -4.88 -8.62
C PRO A 4 10.99 -5.49 -8.42
N ALA A 5 10.21 -5.54 -9.50
CA ALA A 5 8.97 -6.30 -9.54
C ALA A 5 9.27 -7.71 -9.04
N TRP A 6 8.68 -8.09 -7.92
CA TRP A 6 9.10 -9.31 -7.24
C TRP A 6 8.04 -10.38 -7.45
N ARG A 7 8.56 -11.55 -7.84
CA ARG A 7 7.83 -12.70 -8.30
C ARG A 7 7.66 -13.64 -7.11
N SER A 8 6.49 -13.64 -6.48
CA SER A 8 6.17 -14.65 -5.49
C SER A 8 5.65 -15.89 -6.20
N GLU A 9 6.51 -16.88 -6.44
CA GLU A 9 6.04 -18.25 -6.72
C GLU A 9 5.56 -18.84 -5.39
N LEU A 10 4.30 -18.58 -5.04
CA LEU A 10 3.69 -19.15 -3.84
C LEU A 10 3.15 -20.54 -4.17
N GLN A 11 3.72 -21.57 -3.52
CA GLN A 11 3.26 -22.96 -3.62
C GLN A 11 1.91 -23.13 -2.91
N ASP A 12 0.99 -23.81 -3.60
CA ASP A 12 -0.36 -24.21 -3.16
C ASP A 12 -0.43 -24.60 -1.68
N ALA A 13 -1.02 -23.74 -0.84
CA ALA A 13 -1.51 -24.15 0.47
C ALA A 13 -2.94 -24.67 0.28
N SER A 14 -3.04 -25.99 0.30
CA SER A 14 -4.20 -26.87 0.26
C SER A 14 -5.57 -26.27 0.64
N THR A 15 -6.53 -26.56 -0.23
CA THR A 15 -7.99 -26.66 -0.02
C THR A 15 -8.38 -26.91 1.44
N THR A 16 -9.02 -25.92 2.07
CA THR A 16 -9.90 -26.13 3.22
C THR A 16 -11.18 -25.36 2.96
N ASP A 17 -12.33 -26.02 3.10
CA ASP A 17 -13.70 -25.53 2.81
C ASP A 17 -14.18 -24.41 3.76
N ASP A 18 -13.26 -23.61 4.31
CA ASP A 18 -13.63 -22.38 5.00
C ASP A 18 -13.61 -21.23 3.97
N PRO A 19 -14.70 -20.48 3.79
CA PRO A 19 -14.66 -19.25 3.00
C PRO A 19 -13.81 -18.15 3.66
N GLU A 20 -13.20 -18.45 4.81
CA GLU A 20 -12.17 -17.62 5.42
C GLU A 20 -10.99 -17.47 4.47
N LEU A 21 -10.81 -16.25 3.97
CA LEU A 21 -9.62 -15.89 3.21
C LEU A 21 -8.37 -16.33 4.01
N PRO A 22 -7.35 -16.95 3.42
CA PRO A 22 -6.21 -17.40 4.22
C PRO A 22 -5.37 -16.20 4.67
N THR A 23 -4.71 -16.32 5.82
CA THR A 23 -3.62 -15.40 6.16
C THR A 23 -2.37 -15.81 5.40
N HIS A 24 -1.76 -14.87 4.67
CA HIS A 24 -0.53 -15.10 3.91
C HIS A 24 0.58 -14.21 4.45
N HIS A 25 1.78 -14.75 4.60
CA HIS A 25 2.94 -13.99 5.02
C HIS A 25 4.14 -14.33 4.14
N VAL A 26 4.82 -13.30 3.63
CA VAL A 26 5.98 -13.44 2.77
C VAL A 26 7.08 -12.52 3.28
N HIS A 27 8.22 -13.11 3.64
CA HIS A 27 9.44 -12.39 4.00
C HIS A 27 10.45 -12.52 2.86
N GLN A 28 10.87 -11.40 2.29
CA GLN A 28 11.88 -11.40 1.22
C GLN A 28 12.74 -10.14 1.26
N ASP A 29 14.07 -10.31 1.25
CA ASP A 29 15.06 -9.22 1.19
C ASP A 29 14.81 -8.10 2.24
N GLY A 30 14.49 -8.50 3.47
CA GLY A 30 14.20 -7.60 4.59
C GLY A 30 12.86 -6.86 4.50
N LYS A 31 11.96 -7.34 3.63
CA LYS A 31 10.59 -6.82 3.45
C LYS A 31 9.61 -7.90 3.87
N ASP A 32 8.63 -7.51 4.67
CA ASP A 32 7.57 -8.40 5.13
C ASP A 32 6.24 -7.95 4.55
N PHE A 33 5.52 -8.89 3.95
CA PHE A 33 4.19 -8.70 3.39
C PHE A 33 3.24 -9.66 4.09
N ALA A 34 2.17 -9.13 4.68
CA ALA A 34 1.14 -9.95 5.29
C ALA A 34 -0.22 -9.59 4.70
N TRP A 35 -0.97 -10.58 4.23
CA TRP A 35 -2.38 -10.46 3.90
C TRP A 35 -3.15 -11.14 5.01
N ALA A 36 -3.96 -10.38 5.73
CA ALA A 36 -4.91 -10.92 6.69
C ALA A 36 -6.33 -10.71 6.15
N PRO A 37 -7.27 -11.63 6.40
CA PRO A 37 -8.68 -11.43 6.07
C PRO A 37 -9.20 -10.16 6.74
N PHE A 38 -9.92 -9.36 5.97
CA PHE A 38 -10.57 -8.15 6.46
C PHE A 38 -11.91 -8.00 5.76
N ASP A 39 -12.96 -8.43 6.45
CA ASP A 39 -14.31 -8.55 5.88
C ASP A 39 -14.28 -9.47 4.63
N ASN A 40 -14.82 -9.04 3.49
CA ASN A 40 -14.75 -9.75 2.21
C ASN A 40 -13.50 -9.41 1.37
N ARG A 41 -12.45 -8.86 2.00
CA ARG A 41 -11.22 -8.35 1.37
C ARG A 41 -9.99 -8.78 2.18
N TYR A 42 -8.83 -8.25 1.80
CA TYR A 42 -7.58 -8.44 2.52
C TYR A 42 -7.09 -7.13 3.12
N LEU A 43 -6.54 -7.19 4.33
CA LEU A 43 -5.65 -6.19 4.87
C LEU A 43 -4.22 -6.55 4.47
N LEU A 44 -3.68 -5.86 3.47
CA LEU A 44 -2.28 -5.94 3.09
C LEU A 44 -1.46 -5.06 4.02
N THR A 45 -0.52 -5.66 4.75
CA THR A 45 0.49 -5.00 5.57
C THR A 45 1.84 -5.16 4.92
N VAL A 46 2.54 -4.04 4.72
CA VAL A 46 3.92 -4.03 4.23
C VAL A 46 4.82 -3.44 5.31
N SER A 47 5.92 -4.11 5.60
CA SER A 47 6.94 -3.65 6.56
C SER A 47 8.32 -3.73 5.94
N LEU A 48 9.04 -2.62 5.92
CA LEU A 48 10.35 -2.46 5.28
C LEU A 48 11.38 -1.97 6.31
N ALA A 49 12.62 -2.42 6.24
CA ALA A 49 13.67 -1.82 7.07
C ALA A 49 13.88 -0.34 6.70
N THR A 50 13.92 0.58 7.67
CA THR A 50 14.03 2.03 7.39
C THR A 50 15.30 2.39 6.63
N ALA A 51 16.40 1.67 6.87
CA ALA A 51 17.67 1.88 6.17
C ALA A 51 17.57 1.64 4.65
N SER A 52 16.51 0.98 4.17
CA SER A 52 16.36 0.60 2.76
C SER A 52 15.52 1.55 1.92
N ILE A 53 14.82 2.52 2.53
CA ILE A 53 13.84 3.33 1.78
C ILE A 53 13.62 4.72 2.38
N ASP A 54 13.96 5.74 1.59
CA ASP A 54 13.51 7.11 1.81
C ASP A 54 12.33 7.40 0.87
N ALA A 55 11.14 6.98 1.30
CA ALA A 55 9.90 7.14 0.55
C ALA A 55 8.74 7.41 1.50
N ASP A 56 7.77 8.17 1.01
CA ASP A 56 6.51 8.42 1.71
C ASP A 56 5.48 7.34 1.39
N LEU A 57 5.55 6.74 0.20
CA LEU A 57 4.59 5.75 -0.27
C LEU A 57 5.25 4.60 -1.05
N LEU A 58 4.52 3.48 -1.12
CA LEU A 58 4.70 2.45 -2.12
C LEU A 58 3.56 2.51 -3.13
N ARG A 59 3.91 2.57 -4.42
CA ARG A 59 3.00 2.23 -5.51
C ARG A 59 3.08 0.73 -5.76
N ILE A 60 1.96 0.04 -5.61
CA ILE A 60 1.84 -1.41 -5.77
C ILE A 60 1.02 -1.69 -7.01
N HIS A 61 1.62 -2.39 -7.97
CA HIS A 61 0.99 -2.81 -9.21
C HIS A 61 0.89 -4.34 -9.25
N ALA A 62 -0.31 -4.88 -9.45
CA ALA A 62 -0.49 -6.31 -9.70
C ALA A 62 -0.21 -6.63 -11.17
N VAL A 63 0.83 -7.42 -11.41
CA VAL A 63 1.23 -7.86 -12.74
C VAL A 63 0.18 -8.85 -13.28
N GLY A 64 -0.15 -8.71 -14.57
CA GLY A 64 -1.10 -9.59 -15.24
C GLY A 64 -2.57 -9.22 -15.02
N GLN A 65 -2.87 -8.22 -14.19
CA GLN A 65 -4.21 -7.67 -14.00
C GLN A 65 -4.34 -6.36 -14.80
N PRO A 66 -4.83 -6.39 -16.06
CA PRO A 66 -4.80 -5.23 -16.95
C PRO A 66 -5.63 -4.04 -16.47
N THR A 67 -6.53 -4.25 -15.52
CA THR A 67 -7.53 -3.28 -15.08
C THR A 67 -7.38 -2.81 -13.64
N THR A 68 -6.44 -3.37 -12.86
CA THR A 68 -6.24 -2.90 -11.49
C THR A 68 -5.40 -1.63 -11.49
N ALA A 69 -6.04 -0.50 -11.18
CA ALA A 69 -5.32 0.72 -10.84
C ALA A 69 -4.32 0.44 -9.73
N ASP A 70 -3.16 1.08 -9.79
CA ASP A 70 -2.13 0.87 -8.76
C ASP A 70 -2.65 1.29 -7.39
N LEU A 71 -2.30 0.49 -6.39
CA LEU A 71 -2.55 0.86 -5.00
C LEU A 71 -1.45 1.80 -4.53
N LEU A 72 -1.84 2.88 -3.84
CA LEU A 72 -0.92 3.74 -3.13
C LEU A 72 -0.98 3.40 -1.64
N LEU A 73 0.08 2.83 -1.11
CA LEU A 73 0.22 2.48 0.30
C LEU A 73 1.16 3.48 0.97
N VAL A 74 0.61 4.29 1.88
CA VAL A 74 1.41 5.25 2.64
C VAL A 74 2.29 4.54 3.67
N LEU A 75 3.55 4.91 3.73
CA LEU A 75 4.51 4.42 4.71
C LEU A 75 4.61 5.37 5.89
N HIS A 76 4.70 4.83 7.09
CA HIS A 76 4.99 5.58 8.31
C HIS A 76 5.95 4.81 9.20
N PRO A 77 6.61 5.48 10.17
CA PRO A 77 7.45 4.80 11.15
C PRO A 77 6.65 3.73 11.92
N GLY A 78 7.24 2.55 12.06
CA GLY A 78 6.77 1.43 12.86
C GLY A 78 7.82 0.99 13.89
N PRO A 79 7.58 -0.12 14.61
CA PRO A 79 8.55 -0.72 15.52
C PRO A 79 9.86 -1.12 14.84
N ASP A 80 10.90 -1.34 15.65
CA ASP A 80 12.19 -1.91 15.24
C ASP A 80 12.88 -1.21 14.06
N ASN A 81 12.76 0.12 14.00
CA ASN A 81 13.30 0.94 12.93
C ASN A 81 12.80 0.49 11.54
N ARG A 82 11.51 0.16 11.44
CA ARG A 82 10.85 -0.21 10.18
C ARG A 82 9.89 0.87 9.69
N ARG A 83 9.69 0.94 8.38
CA ARG A 83 8.59 1.65 7.74
C ARG A 83 7.45 0.67 7.51
N ILE A 84 6.25 1.01 7.95
CA ILE A 84 5.07 0.17 7.82
C ILE A 84 4.00 0.95 7.05
N GLY A 85 3.23 0.25 6.23
CA GLY A 85 1.96 0.76 5.76
C GLY A 85 0.96 -0.38 5.58
N ARG A 86 -0.32 -0.03 5.63
CA ARG A 86 -1.42 -0.98 5.50
C ARG A 86 -2.51 -0.45 4.61
N ILE A 87 -3.12 -1.33 3.82
CA ILE A 87 -4.24 -0.97 2.95
C ILE A 87 -5.21 -2.13 2.82
N ILE A 88 -6.50 -1.80 2.77
CA ILE A 88 -7.54 -2.79 2.47
C ILE A 88 -7.62 -2.95 0.95
N THR A 89 -7.50 -4.16 0.45
CA THR A 89 -7.43 -4.46 -0.98
C THR A 89 -8.14 -5.76 -1.34
N THR A 90 -8.52 -5.89 -2.60
CA THR A 90 -8.98 -7.15 -3.20
C THR A 90 -7.83 -7.95 -3.81
N ILE A 91 -6.63 -7.36 -3.91
CA ILE A 91 -5.42 -8.06 -4.38
C ILE A 91 -5.06 -9.14 -3.38
N ALA A 92 -4.94 -10.38 -3.87
CA ALA A 92 -4.63 -11.53 -3.04
C ALA A 92 -3.11 -11.78 -3.03
N GLY A 93 -2.63 -12.50 -2.01
CA GLY A 93 -1.19 -12.71 -1.80
C GLY A 93 -0.46 -13.47 -2.92
N TYR A 94 -1.18 -14.18 -3.78
CA TYR A 94 -0.63 -14.94 -4.91
C TYR A 94 -0.44 -14.13 -6.20
N ASP A 95 -0.87 -12.86 -6.23
CA ASP A 95 -0.65 -11.99 -7.37
C ASP A 95 0.82 -11.54 -7.42
N GLU A 96 1.44 -11.55 -8.60
CA GLU A 96 2.79 -10.98 -8.76
C GLU A 96 2.73 -9.46 -8.60
N LEU A 97 3.55 -8.88 -7.70
CA LEU A 97 3.48 -7.46 -7.37
C LEU A 97 4.75 -6.71 -7.77
N THR A 98 4.56 -5.59 -8.47
CA THR A 98 5.59 -4.57 -8.64
C THR A 98 5.45 -3.50 -7.59
N LEU A 99 6.51 -3.24 -6.84
CA LEU A 99 6.56 -2.21 -5.81
C LEU A 99 7.45 -1.08 -6.24
N THR A 100 6.98 0.16 -6.18
CA THR A 100 7.81 1.33 -6.45
C THR A 100 7.77 2.27 -5.26
N ALA A 101 8.95 2.50 -4.67
CA ALA A 101 9.15 3.50 -3.64
C ALA A 101 9.07 4.90 -4.26
N ILE A 102 8.15 5.72 -3.76
CA ILE A 102 7.93 7.09 -4.24
C ILE A 102 7.81 8.08 -3.08
N LEU A 103 8.33 9.28 -3.30
CA LEU A 103 8.07 10.43 -2.45
C LEU A 103 6.70 11.03 -2.79
N ALA A 104 6.05 11.66 -1.81
CA ALA A 104 4.77 12.32 -2.04
C ALA A 104 4.89 13.46 -3.06
N THR A 105 6.07 14.09 -3.16
CA THR A 105 6.38 15.13 -4.15
C THR A 105 6.50 14.61 -5.58
N GLU A 106 6.60 13.29 -5.78
CA GLU A 106 6.59 12.67 -7.11
C GLU A 106 5.16 12.38 -7.61
N LEU A 107 4.16 12.47 -6.71
CA LEU A 107 2.76 12.43 -7.12
C LEU A 107 2.39 13.71 -7.85
N HIS A 108 1.43 13.61 -8.76
CA HIS A 108 0.90 14.74 -9.52
C HIS A 108 -0.60 14.60 -9.70
N ALA A 109 -1.24 15.62 -10.30
CA ALA A 109 -2.70 15.72 -10.42
C ALA A 109 -3.39 14.49 -11.06
N ALA A 110 -2.68 13.70 -11.87
CA ALA A 110 -3.25 12.50 -12.50
C ALA A 110 -3.47 11.35 -11.51
N PHE A 111 -2.83 11.37 -10.33
CA PHE A 111 -3.00 10.38 -9.28
C PHE A 111 -4.22 10.65 -8.37
N ARG A 112 -5.02 11.69 -8.66
CA ARG A 112 -6.10 12.15 -7.78
C ARG A 112 -7.04 11.03 -7.36
N GLU A 113 -7.55 10.26 -8.30
CA GLU A 113 -8.49 9.16 -8.02
C GLU A 113 -7.84 8.04 -7.21
N GLN A 114 -6.58 7.69 -7.52
CA GLN A 114 -5.83 6.68 -6.78
C GLN A 114 -5.53 7.12 -5.35
N ILE A 115 -5.24 8.41 -5.13
CA ILE A 115 -5.02 8.98 -3.79
C ILE A 115 -6.30 8.89 -2.96
N ILE A 116 -7.44 9.32 -3.53
CA ILE A 116 -8.73 9.26 -2.84
C ILE A 116 -9.11 7.82 -2.51
N ALA A 117 -8.98 6.90 -3.48
CA ALA A 117 -9.24 5.48 -3.28
C ALA A 117 -8.32 4.87 -2.22
N ALA A 118 -7.03 5.20 -2.22
CA ALA A 118 -6.07 4.74 -1.23
C ALA A 118 -6.42 5.22 0.18
N ILE A 119 -6.85 6.46 0.34
CA ILE A 119 -7.29 7.02 1.64
C ILE A 119 -8.57 6.33 2.11
N GLY A 120 -9.54 6.10 1.21
CA GLY A 120 -10.75 5.33 1.49
C GLY A 120 -10.47 3.88 1.92
N ALA A 121 -9.40 3.30 1.41
CA ALA A 121 -8.93 1.96 1.76
C ALA A 121 -7.97 1.91 2.96
N SER A 122 -7.59 3.07 3.52
CA SER A 122 -6.61 3.18 4.60
C SER A 122 -7.24 3.03 5.97
N LEU A 123 -6.53 2.38 6.91
CA LEU A 123 -6.92 2.40 8.31
C LEU A 123 -6.60 3.76 8.97
N THR A 124 -7.06 3.96 10.20
CA THR A 124 -6.88 5.25 10.92
C THR A 124 -5.42 5.69 11.06
N GLY A 125 -4.48 4.74 11.25
CA GLY A 125 -3.05 5.04 11.33
C GLY A 125 -2.50 5.64 10.04
N GLU A 126 -2.90 5.06 8.91
CA GLU A 126 -2.50 5.43 7.57
C GLU A 126 -3.17 6.74 7.13
N ARG A 127 -4.45 6.97 7.49
CA ARG A 127 -5.10 8.28 7.33
C ARG A 127 -4.35 9.39 8.09
N ASN A 128 -3.81 9.10 9.27
CA ASN A 128 -2.95 10.05 9.98
C ASN A 128 -1.60 10.29 9.28
N ALA A 129 -1.05 9.28 8.60
CA ALA A 129 0.15 9.46 7.76
C ALA A 129 -0.16 10.33 6.53
N TRP A 130 -1.28 10.11 5.85
CA TRP A 130 -1.77 10.98 4.78
C TRP A 130 -1.93 12.44 5.23
N ARG A 131 -2.51 12.67 6.43
CA ARG A 131 -2.59 14.03 7.02
C ARG A 131 -1.22 14.67 7.22
N ARG A 132 -0.18 13.90 7.58
CA ARG A 132 1.19 14.42 7.72
C ARG A 132 1.76 14.83 6.36
N ILE A 133 1.58 13.99 5.34
CA ILE A 133 1.99 14.30 3.96
C ILE A 133 1.33 15.59 3.49
N ALA A 134 0.01 15.71 3.61
CA ALA A 134 -0.74 16.89 3.18
C ALA A 134 -0.25 18.19 3.84
N ARG A 135 0.19 18.15 5.11
CA ARG A 135 0.75 19.32 5.80
C ARG A 135 2.11 19.76 5.27
N ASN A 136 2.88 18.84 4.70
CA ASN A 136 4.20 19.13 4.14
C ASN A 136 4.13 19.63 2.68
N LEU A 137 2.97 19.52 2.03
CA LEU A 137 2.74 20.00 0.67
C LEU A 137 2.21 21.44 0.67
N HIS A 138 2.49 22.17 -0.42
CA HIS A 138 2.01 23.54 -0.62
C HIS A 138 0.47 23.59 -0.69
N ALA A 139 -0.12 24.73 -0.29
CA ALA A 139 -1.58 24.88 -0.20
C ALA A 139 -2.29 24.67 -1.55
N ASP A 140 -1.69 25.14 -2.64
CA ASP A 140 -2.22 25.02 -4.00
C ASP A 140 -1.78 23.73 -4.72
N ASP A 141 -1.12 22.82 -4.01
CA ASP A 141 -0.67 21.55 -4.58
C ASP A 141 -1.89 20.64 -4.90
N PRO A 142 -2.04 20.18 -6.16
CA PRO A 142 -3.16 19.32 -6.54
C PRO A 142 -3.17 17.98 -5.79
N VAL A 143 -2.00 17.47 -5.38
CA VAL A 143 -1.88 16.25 -4.56
C VAL A 143 -2.42 16.52 -3.16
N ARG A 144 -2.06 17.66 -2.56
CA ARG A 144 -2.60 18.05 -1.25
C ARG A 144 -4.12 18.14 -1.30
N ARG A 145 -4.68 18.77 -2.33
CA ARG A 145 -6.14 18.87 -2.50
C ARG A 145 -6.77 17.47 -2.62
N ALA A 146 -6.20 16.56 -3.43
CA ALA A 146 -6.68 15.18 -3.51
C ALA A 146 -6.65 14.45 -2.16
N ILE A 147 -5.60 14.66 -1.34
CA ILE A 147 -5.51 14.07 -0.01
C ILE A 147 -6.61 14.61 0.91
N VAL A 148 -6.83 15.94 0.92
CA VAL A 148 -7.87 16.56 1.74
C VAL A 148 -9.25 16.06 1.32
N ASP A 149 -9.55 16.06 0.02
CA ASP A 149 -10.82 15.60 -0.51
C ASP A 149 -11.09 14.12 -0.15
N GLY A 150 -10.06 13.27 -0.19
CA GLY A 150 -10.17 11.87 0.22
C GLY A 150 -10.39 11.71 1.72
N LEU A 151 -9.72 12.52 2.57
CA LEU A 151 -9.88 12.45 4.03
C LEU A 151 -11.24 12.94 4.51
N GLU A 152 -11.88 13.87 3.79
CA GLU A 152 -13.24 14.37 4.10
C GLU A 152 -14.33 13.34 3.79
N GLN A 153 -14.03 12.31 2.99
CA GLN A 153 -14.95 11.24 2.61
C GLN A 153 -14.90 10.00 3.53
N THR A 154 -13.99 9.96 4.51
CA THR A 154 -13.74 8.79 5.39
C THR A 154 -13.97 9.06 6.87
#